data_AF-A0A7L2RBF5-F1
#
_entry.id   AF-A0A7L2RBF5-F1
#
_cell.length_a   1.000
_cell.length_b   1.000
_cell.length_c   1.000
_cell.angle_alpha   90.00
_cell.angle_beta   90.00
_cell.angle_gamma   90.00
#
_symmetry.space_group_name_H-M   'P 1'
#
loop_
_entity.id
_entity.type
_entity.pdbx_description
1 polymer ?
#
loop_
_entity_poly.entity_id
_entity_poly.type
_entity_poly.pdbx_seq_one_letter_code
_entity_poly.pdbx_strand_id
1 'polypeptide(L)'
;SSLFLMFSGRGFAFRRKQKIEKQYRRLLKKRRKVPSQQDTQFTDTYPEHLKHLYLAEEERLKKRRRTTGDSESPEEKLNKAVDTCTFPCRSVVTERKFKKKTSNQKAKEEYEKIKAERDRKKEEAEERKQQREEAQRLYKQKKMEAFKILSKKTKKGQPNLNLQVEFLLQKIQQNA
;
A
#
# COMPACT_ATOMS: atom_id res chain seq x y z
N SER A 1 -17.27 58.55 -12.78
CA SER A 1 -16.93 57.35 -13.54
C SER A 1 -15.56 57.45 -14.16
N SER A 2 -14.54 56.80 -13.57
CA SER A 2 -13.33 56.44 -14.32
C SER A 2 -12.52 55.43 -13.51
N LEU A 3 -12.85 54.14 -13.67
CA LEU A 3 -12.05 53.05 -13.12
C LEU A 3 -11.78 52.05 -14.26
N PHE A 4 -11.02 52.47 -15.26
CA PHE A 4 -10.45 51.53 -16.24
C PHE A 4 -9.17 52.10 -16.86
N LEU A 5 -8.22 52.50 -16.01
CA LEU A 5 -6.85 52.75 -16.44
C LEU A 5 -6.01 51.51 -16.09
N MET A 6 -5.14 51.11 -17.03
CA MET A 6 -3.99 50.19 -16.86
C MET A 6 -4.10 48.74 -17.39
N PHE A 7 -4.41 48.52 -18.68
CA PHE A 7 -4.01 47.25 -19.33
C PHE A 7 -3.51 47.33 -20.79
N SER A 8 -3.16 48.52 -21.30
CA SER A 8 -2.59 48.64 -22.65
C SER A 8 -1.17 49.21 -22.58
N GLY A 9 -0.16 48.34 -22.55
CA GLY A 9 1.23 48.84 -22.55
C GLY A 9 2.37 47.82 -22.45
N ARG A 10 2.10 46.52 -22.56
CA ARG A 10 3.15 45.51 -22.43
C ARG A 10 3.27 44.70 -23.72
N GLY A 11 4.03 45.26 -24.65
CA GLY A 11 4.28 44.68 -25.98
C GLY A 11 4.98 43.30 -25.95
N PHE A 12 5.29 42.78 -27.13
CA PHE A 12 5.86 41.42 -27.32
C PHE A 12 7.10 41.14 -26.45
N ALA A 13 7.98 42.14 -26.29
CA ALA A 13 9.18 42.04 -25.45
C ALA A 13 8.85 41.73 -23.97
N PHE A 14 7.78 42.33 -23.43
CA PHE A 14 7.37 42.07 -22.06
C PHE A 14 6.80 40.66 -21.89
N ARG A 15 5.98 40.19 -22.84
CA ARG A 15 5.45 38.81 -22.83
C ARG A 15 6.57 37.78 -22.94
N ARG A 16 7.59 38.04 -23.77
CA ARG A 16 8.78 37.20 -23.90
C ARG A 16 9.60 37.17 -22.60
N LYS A 17 9.81 38.33 -21.96
CA LYS A 17 10.47 38.45 -20.65
C LYS A 17 9.75 37.63 -19.57
N GLN A 18 8.42 37.76 -19.45
CA GLN A 18 7.63 36.95 -18.52
C GLN A 18 7.71 35.45 -18.80
N LYS A 19 7.75 35.04 -20.08
CA LYS A 19 7.88 33.64 -20.46
C LYS A 19 9.24 33.07 -20.04
N ILE A 20 10.32 33.80 -20.29
CA ILE A 20 11.69 33.42 -19.87
C ILE A 20 11.77 33.32 -18.34
N GLU A 21 11.24 34.32 -17.63
CA GLU A 21 11.22 34.35 -16.17
C GLU A 21 10.45 33.15 -15.58
N LYS A 22 9.29 32.80 -16.17
CA LYS A 22 8.50 31.64 -15.75
C LYS A 22 9.25 30.32 -15.98
N GLN A 23 9.96 30.18 -17.10
CA GLN A 23 10.80 29.00 -17.37
C GLN A 23 11.97 28.91 -16.39
N TYR A 24 12.65 30.03 -16.10
CA TYR A 24 13.73 30.10 -15.12
C TYR A 24 13.26 29.70 -13.71
N ARG A 25 12.15 30.25 -13.24
CA ARG A 25 11.53 29.85 -11.96
C ARG A 25 11.16 28.36 -11.94
N ARG A 26 10.75 27.79 -13.07
CA ARG A 26 10.44 26.35 -13.18
C ARG A 26 11.70 25.48 -13.04
N LEU A 27 12.82 25.90 -13.64
CA LEU A 27 14.12 25.22 -13.51
C LEU A 27 14.64 25.30 -12.06
N LEU A 28 14.55 26.46 -11.41
CA LEU A 28 14.91 26.60 -10.00
C LEU A 28 14.07 25.70 -9.08
N LYS A 29 12.77 25.57 -9.35
CA LYS A 29 11.89 24.63 -8.63
C LYS A 29 12.27 23.17 -8.87
N LYS A 30 12.68 22.79 -10.09
CA LYS A 30 13.16 21.44 -10.38
C LYS A 30 14.47 21.12 -9.66
N ARG A 31 15.42 22.06 -9.61
CA ARG A 31 16.69 21.90 -8.87
C ARG A 31 16.46 21.77 -7.36
N ARG A 32 15.52 22.54 -6.80
CA ARG A 32 15.09 22.40 -5.39
C ARG A 32 14.29 21.11 -5.11
N LYS A 33 13.76 20.44 -6.13
CA LYS A 33 13.02 19.16 -6.02
C LYS A 33 13.88 17.93 -6.29
N VAL A 34 15.14 18.10 -6.69
CA VAL A 34 16.12 17.03 -6.44
C VAL A 34 16.10 16.86 -4.92
N PRO A 35 15.83 15.65 -4.39
CA PRO A 35 16.06 15.43 -2.97
C PRO A 35 17.48 15.93 -2.75
N SER A 36 17.69 16.92 -1.87
CA SER A 36 19.05 17.19 -1.40
C SER A 36 19.65 15.81 -1.17
N GLN A 37 20.82 15.52 -1.72
CA GLN A 37 21.60 14.41 -1.16
C GLN A 37 21.60 14.75 0.31
N GLN A 38 20.77 14.06 1.07
CA GLN A 38 20.60 14.36 2.47
C GLN A 38 22.00 14.16 2.95
N ASP A 39 22.58 15.25 3.43
CA ASP A 39 23.77 15.21 4.24
C ASP A 39 23.58 13.98 5.12
N THR A 40 24.49 13.03 4.99
CA THR A 40 24.64 11.90 5.90
C THR A 40 25.09 12.47 7.24
N GLN A 41 24.34 13.42 7.77
CA GLN A 41 24.33 13.79 9.16
C GLN A 41 23.67 12.60 9.83
N PHE A 42 24.51 11.75 10.38
CA PHE A 42 24.10 10.67 11.26
C PHE A 42 23.37 11.31 12.44
N THR A 43 22.06 11.46 12.33
CA THR A 43 21.23 11.80 13.48
C THR A 43 21.07 10.51 14.25
N ASP A 44 21.56 10.46 15.49
CA ASP A 44 21.32 9.36 16.44
C ASP A 44 19.82 9.15 16.76
N THR A 45 18.96 9.99 16.19
CA THR A 45 17.51 9.82 16.18
C THR A 45 17.12 8.74 15.17
N TYR A 46 16.76 7.57 15.70
CA TYR A 46 16.33 6.42 14.91
C TYR A 46 15.14 6.73 14.00
N PRO A 47 15.17 6.29 12.72
CA PRO A 47 14.04 6.39 11.82
C PRO A 47 12.80 5.68 12.37
N GLU A 48 11.64 6.35 12.33
CA GLU A 48 10.38 5.84 12.90
C GLU A 48 10.02 4.43 12.42
N HIS A 49 10.31 4.14 11.16
CA HIS A 49 10.07 2.84 10.51
C HIS A 49 11.04 1.73 10.92
N LEU A 50 12.02 1.97 11.79
CA LEU A 50 12.92 0.92 12.31
C LEU A 50 12.78 0.73 13.83
N LYS A 51 11.97 1.58 14.48
CA LYS A 51 11.68 1.53 15.92
C LYS A 51 11.24 0.14 16.39
N HIS A 52 10.54 -0.61 15.54
CA HIS A 52 10.07 -1.96 15.88
C HIS A 52 11.18 -3.01 16.00
N LEU A 53 12.27 -2.90 15.22
CA LEU A 53 13.42 -3.78 15.36
C LEU A 53 14.09 -3.58 16.73
N TYR A 54 14.25 -2.32 17.12
CA TYR A 54 14.85 -1.95 18.40
C TYR A 54 13.99 -2.36 19.60
N LEU A 55 12.68 -2.09 19.56
CA LEU A 55 11.75 -2.55 20.60
C LEU A 55 11.77 -4.07 20.76
N ALA A 56 11.88 -4.82 19.65
CA ALA A 56 12.00 -6.28 19.69
C ALA A 56 13.34 -6.75 20.30
N GLU A 57 14.44 -6.03 20.03
CA GLU A 57 15.75 -6.31 20.63
C GLU A 57 15.77 -6.02 22.14
N GLU A 58 15.21 -4.88 22.57
CA GLU A 58 15.06 -4.52 23.98
C GLU A 58 14.23 -5.54 24.75
N GLU A 59 13.11 -6.00 24.18
CA GLU A 59 12.28 -7.05 24.78
C GLU A 59 13.05 -8.36 24.93
N ARG A 60 13.83 -8.76 23.91
CA ARG A 60 14.71 -9.93 23.99
C ARG A 60 15.75 -9.79 25.09
N LEU A 61 16.43 -8.65 25.20
CA LEU A 61 17.44 -8.41 26.24
C LEU A 61 16.83 -8.37 27.63
N LYS A 62 15.69 -7.71 27.81
CA LYS A 62 14.96 -7.64 29.08
C LYS A 62 14.50 -9.04 29.52
N LYS A 63 14.02 -9.85 28.58
CA LYS A 63 13.66 -11.25 28.82
C LYS A 63 14.89 -12.07 29.22
N ARG A 64 16.03 -11.87 28.56
CA ARG A 64 17.31 -12.53 28.88
C ARG A 64 17.83 -12.14 30.27
N ARG A 65 17.73 -10.86 30.66
CA ARG A 65 18.11 -10.37 32.00
C ARG A 65 17.19 -10.90 33.10
N ARG A 66 15.88 -11.03 32.81
CA ARG A 66 14.91 -11.65 33.71
C ARG A 66 15.15 -13.15 33.89
N THR A 67 15.60 -13.85 32.85
CA THR A 67 15.94 -15.29 32.95
C THR A 67 17.29 -15.56 33.62
N THR A 68 18.19 -14.57 33.71
CA THR A 68 19.48 -14.72 34.43
C THR A 68 19.41 -14.30 35.90
N GLY A 69 18.34 -13.62 36.33
CA GLY A 69 18.10 -13.29 37.73
C GLY A 69 17.51 -14.45 38.54
N ASP A 70 16.87 -15.40 37.86
CA ASP A 70 16.34 -16.62 38.44
C ASP A 70 16.76 -17.81 37.56
N SER A 71 17.65 -18.66 38.08
CA SER A 71 18.01 -20.02 37.62
C SER A 71 19.31 -20.16 36.80
N GLU A 72 20.33 -20.61 37.53
CA GLU A 72 21.18 -21.77 37.23
C GLU A 72 20.88 -22.57 35.94
N SER A 73 21.97 -22.91 35.27
CA SER A 73 22.12 -23.89 34.19
C SER A 73 21.15 -25.10 34.28
N PRO A 74 20.41 -25.45 33.21
CA PRO A 74 19.55 -26.63 33.19
C PRO A 74 20.28 -27.98 33.01
N GLU A 75 21.61 -28.01 32.92
CA GLU A 75 22.31 -29.23 32.47
C GLU A 75 22.70 -30.23 33.58
N GLU A 76 22.36 -29.99 34.86
CA GLU A 76 22.83 -30.87 35.96
C GLU A 76 21.72 -31.53 36.81
N LYS A 77 20.45 -31.52 36.38
CA LYS A 77 19.33 -32.14 37.13
C LYS A 77 18.65 -33.31 36.41
N LEU A 78 19.43 -34.20 35.81
CA LEU A 78 18.92 -35.49 35.27
C LEU A 78 19.54 -36.75 35.88
N ASN A 79 20.36 -36.66 36.93
CA ASN A 79 21.05 -37.82 37.53
C ASN A 79 20.80 -38.03 39.03
N LYS A 80 19.62 -37.67 39.58
CA LYS A 80 19.24 -38.00 40.97
C LYS A 80 17.73 -38.25 41.15
N ALA A 81 17.16 -39.14 40.33
CA ALA A 81 15.79 -39.63 40.55
C ALA A 81 15.64 -41.13 40.22
N VAL A 82 16.74 -41.88 40.34
CA VAL A 82 16.70 -43.34 40.41
C VAL A 82 17.15 -43.68 41.81
N ASP A 83 16.24 -43.60 42.77
CA ASP A 83 16.18 -44.57 43.87
C ASP A 83 14.91 -44.40 44.70
N THR A 84 14.27 -45.56 44.92
CA THR A 84 13.15 -45.83 45.85
C THR A 84 11.79 -45.17 45.58
N CYS A 85 10.89 -45.93 44.95
CA CYS A 85 9.50 -46.09 45.41
C CYS A 85 8.95 -47.43 44.91
N THR A 86 9.14 -48.46 45.72
CA THR A 86 8.52 -49.78 45.63
C THR A 86 7.06 -49.69 46.10
N PHE A 87 6.12 -49.27 45.24
CA PHE A 87 4.68 -49.52 45.46
C PHE A 87 3.92 -49.54 44.11
N PRO A 88 3.31 -50.67 43.72
CA PRO A 88 2.47 -50.74 42.53
C PRO A 88 1.01 -50.43 42.90
N CYS A 89 0.56 -49.20 42.67
CA CYS A 89 -0.87 -48.84 42.77
C CYS A 89 -1.48 -48.62 41.37
N ARG A 90 -1.97 -49.75 40.83
CA ARG A 90 -3.25 -49.96 40.13
C ARG A 90 -3.73 -48.84 39.19
N SER A 91 -3.63 -49.12 37.89
CA SER A 91 -4.14 -48.32 36.78
C SER A 91 -5.66 -48.14 36.85
N VAL A 92 -6.09 -46.96 37.30
CA VAL A 92 -7.46 -46.48 37.10
C VAL A 92 -7.51 -45.84 35.71
N VAL A 93 -8.43 -46.34 34.88
CA VAL A 93 -8.73 -45.86 33.53
C VAL A 93 -9.04 -44.36 33.62
N THR A 94 -8.05 -43.52 33.28
CA THR A 94 -8.25 -42.08 33.22
C THR A 94 -8.63 -41.72 31.79
N GLU A 95 -9.85 -41.20 31.65
CA GLU A 95 -10.34 -40.56 30.45
C GLU A 95 -9.25 -39.65 29.87
N ARG A 96 -8.96 -39.82 28.58
CA ARG A 96 -7.89 -39.10 27.87
C ARG A 96 -8.21 -37.60 27.88
N LYS A 97 -7.80 -36.89 28.92
CA LYS A 97 -7.86 -35.44 28.98
C LYS A 97 -6.99 -34.91 27.84
N PHE A 98 -7.62 -34.35 26.80
CA PHE A 98 -6.93 -33.75 25.66
C PHE A 98 -5.85 -32.80 26.20
N LYS A 99 -4.58 -33.18 26.03
CA LYS A 99 -3.46 -32.34 26.48
C LYS A 99 -3.58 -31.01 25.76
N LYS A 100 -3.66 -29.91 26.52
CA LYS A 100 -3.73 -28.57 25.96
C LYS A 100 -2.51 -28.35 25.05
N LYS A 101 -2.73 -27.85 23.84
CA LYS A 101 -1.65 -27.55 22.87
C LYS A 101 -0.59 -26.67 23.53
N THR A 102 0.68 -26.96 23.25
CA THR A 102 1.80 -26.16 23.76
C THR A 102 1.79 -24.77 23.11
N SER A 103 2.37 -23.77 23.77
CA SER A 103 2.43 -22.40 23.23
C SER A 103 3.07 -22.35 21.83
N ASN A 104 4.13 -23.14 21.60
CA ASN A 104 4.81 -23.21 20.31
C ASN A 104 3.90 -23.81 19.21
N GLN A 105 3.13 -24.85 19.53
CA GLN A 105 2.15 -25.43 18.61
C GLN A 105 1.06 -24.41 18.23
N LYS A 106 0.55 -23.65 19.21
CA LYS A 106 -0.42 -22.58 18.95
C LYS A 106 0.16 -21.48 18.05
N ALA A 107 1.41 -21.08 18.27
CA ALA A 107 2.07 -20.08 17.44
C ALA A 107 2.21 -20.51 15.97
N LYS A 108 2.51 -21.81 15.72
CA LYS A 108 2.57 -22.37 14.37
C LYS A 108 1.20 -22.31 13.66
N GLU A 109 0.14 -22.70 14.36
CA GLU A 109 -1.22 -22.66 13.82
C GLU A 109 -1.67 -21.22 13.49
N GLU A 110 -1.38 -20.25 14.36
CA GLU A 110 -1.68 -18.84 14.09
C GLU A 110 -0.90 -18.29 12.89
N TYR A 111 0.38 -18.68 12.74
CA TYR A 111 1.16 -18.29 11.57
C TYR A 111 0.56 -18.79 10.26
N GLU A 112 0.13 -20.05 10.22
CA GLU A 112 -0.51 -20.65 9.04
C GLU A 112 -1.83 -19.96 8.70
N LYS A 113 -2.65 -19.63 9.71
CA LYS A 113 -3.89 -18.84 9.50
C LYS A 113 -3.62 -17.46 8.94
N ILE A 114 -2.66 -16.73 9.51
CA ILE A 114 -2.30 -15.39 9.03
C ILE A 114 -1.74 -15.46 7.61
N LYS A 115 -0.98 -16.51 7.28
CA LYS A 115 -0.48 -16.72 5.91
C LYS A 115 -1.65 -16.90 4.94
N ALA A 116 -2.60 -17.77 5.26
CA ALA A 116 -3.79 -18.00 4.44
C ALA A 116 -4.66 -16.73 4.27
N GLU A 117 -4.84 -15.94 5.33
CA GLU A 117 -5.58 -14.68 5.27
C GLU A 117 -4.91 -13.66 4.35
N ARG A 118 -3.58 -13.54 4.42
CA ARG A 118 -2.80 -12.68 3.51
C ARG A 118 -2.90 -13.12 2.07
N ASP A 119 -2.83 -14.42 1.79
CA ASP A 119 -2.90 -14.93 0.42
C ASP A 119 -4.29 -14.72 -0.18
N ARG A 120 -5.37 -15.01 0.58
CA ARG A 120 -6.74 -14.66 0.18
C ARG A 120 -6.90 -13.16 -0.08
N LYS A 121 -6.33 -12.30 0.76
CA LYS A 121 -6.39 -10.84 0.58
C LYS A 121 -5.63 -10.35 -0.65
N LYS A 122 -4.52 -11.02 -1.02
CA LYS A 122 -3.80 -10.72 -2.26
C LYS A 122 -4.62 -11.09 -3.48
N GLU A 123 -5.23 -12.28 -3.49
CA GLU A 123 -6.09 -12.75 -4.58
C GLU A 123 -7.25 -11.77 -4.81
N GLU A 124 -7.97 -11.40 -3.75
CA GLU A 124 -9.09 -10.45 -3.86
C GLU A 124 -8.64 -9.05 -4.35
N ALA A 125 -7.43 -8.61 -3.95
CA ALA A 125 -6.88 -7.35 -4.42
C ALA A 125 -6.49 -7.41 -5.90
N GLU A 126 -6.00 -8.56 -6.38
CA GLU A 126 -5.69 -8.80 -7.77
C GLU A 126 -6.95 -8.81 -8.64
N GLU A 127 -8.00 -9.50 -8.21
CA GLU A 127 -9.30 -9.48 -8.90
C GLU A 127 -9.87 -8.06 -8.98
N ARG A 128 -9.85 -7.30 -7.88
CA ARG A 128 -10.28 -5.89 -7.89
C ARG A 128 -9.44 -5.02 -8.82
N LYS A 129 -8.14 -5.33 -8.97
CA LYS A 129 -7.26 -4.63 -9.91
C LYS A 129 -7.66 -4.95 -11.35
N GLN A 130 -7.87 -6.22 -11.68
CA GLN A 130 -8.31 -6.65 -13.01
C GLN A 130 -9.65 -6.01 -13.39
N GLN A 131 -10.65 -6.06 -12.51
CA GLN A 131 -11.95 -5.43 -12.75
C GLN A 131 -11.83 -3.92 -13.03
N ARG A 132 -10.97 -3.21 -12.30
CA ARG A 132 -10.71 -1.78 -12.53
C ARG A 132 -10.04 -1.53 -13.88
N GLU A 133 -9.09 -2.37 -14.26
CA GLU A 133 -8.40 -2.26 -15.55
C GLU A 133 -9.36 -2.53 -16.70
N GLU A 134 -10.17 -3.58 -16.62
CA GLU A 134 -11.21 -3.92 -17.60
C GLU A 134 -12.24 -2.80 -17.74
N ALA A 135 -12.77 -2.29 -16.62
CA ALA A 135 -13.70 -1.16 -16.62
C ALA A 135 -13.10 0.08 -17.30
N GLN A 136 -11.81 0.37 -17.04
CA GLN A 136 -11.10 1.47 -17.71
C GLN A 136 -10.92 1.21 -19.20
N ARG A 137 -10.61 -0.02 -19.62
CA ARG A 137 -10.47 -0.37 -21.05
C ARG A 137 -11.79 -0.20 -21.78
N LEU A 138 -12.88 -0.72 -21.21
CA LEU A 138 -14.24 -0.56 -21.76
C LEU A 138 -14.64 0.91 -21.86
N TYR A 139 -14.38 1.71 -20.81
CA TYR A 139 -14.64 3.14 -20.85
C TYR A 139 -13.87 3.84 -21.98
N LYS A 140 -12.57 3.54 -22.12
CA LYS A 140 -11.72 4.12 -23.18
C LYS A 140 -12.21 3.72 -24.58
N GLN A 141 -12.59 2.46 -24.77
CA GLN A 141 -13.14 1.97 -26.05
C GLN A 141 -14.43 2.71 -26.42
N LYS A 142 -15.42 2.73 -25.51
CA LYS A 142 -16.69 3.46 -25.72
C LYS A 142 -16.46 4.94 -26.00
N LYS A 143 -15.50 5.57 -25.29
CA LYS A 143 -15.12 6.96 -25.52
C LYS A 143 -14.54 7.18 -26.91
N MET A 144 -13.66 6.30 -27.37
CA MET A 144 -13.04 6.37 -28.70
C MET A 144 -14.07 6.15 -29.82
N GLU A 145 -14.99 5.20 -29.65
CA GLU A 145 -16.08 4.93 -30.58
C GLU A 145 -17.02 6.13 -30.71
N ALA A 146 -17.47 6.68 -29.58
CA ALA A 146 -18.29 7.89 -29.56
C ALA A 146 -17.56 9.06 -30.22
N PHE A 147 -16.26 9.25 -29.91
CA PHE A 147 -15.46 10.29 -30.55
C PHE A 147 -15.35 10.08 -32.06
N LYS A 148 -15.16 8.85 -32.53
CA LYS A 148 -15.09 8.52 -33.96
C LYS A 148 -16.39 8.86 -34.69
N ILE A 149 -17.55 8.67 -34.07
CA ILE A 149 -18.83 9.03 -34.67
C ILE A 149 -19.01 10.55 -34.68
N LEU A 150 -18.78 11.20 -33.52
CA LEU A 150 -19.02 12.63 -33.35
C LEU A 150 -18.02 13.53 -34.10
N SER A 151 -16.78 13.07 -34.30
CA SER A 151 -15.73 13.85 -34.98
C SER A 151 -15.76 13.75 -36.50
N LYS A 152 -16.64 12.92 -37.08
CA LYS A 152 -16.77 12.79 -38.55
C LYS A 152 -17.22 14.10 -39.19
N LYS A 153 -16.56 14.44 -40.29
CA LYS A 153 -16.82 15.65 -41.07
C LYS A 153 -17.10 15.30 -42.53
N THR A 154 -17.87 16.13 -43.20
CA THR A 154 -18.10 16.05 -44.64
C THR A 154 -16.85 16.45 -45.42
N LYS A 155 -16.81 16.19 -46.73
CA LYS A 155 -15.69 16.59 -47.60
C LYS A 155 -15.36 18.09 -47.51
N LYS A 156 -16.36 18.93 -47.18
CA LYS A 156 -16.23 20.38 -46.99
C LYS A 156 -15.84 20.79 -45.55
N GLY A 157 -15.55 19.83 -44.68
CA GLY A 157 -15.12 20.07 -43.29
C GLY A 157 -16.25 20.37 -42.30
N GLN A 158 -17.51 20.39 -42.74
CA GLN A 158 -18.66 20.58 -41.87
C GLN A 158 -18.94 19.31 -41.05
N PRO A 159 -19.41 19.41 -39.80
CA PRO A 159 -19.78 18.26 -39.00
C PRO A 159 -20.93 17.48 -39.66
N ASN A 160 -20.89 16.14 -39.57
CA ASN A 160 -21.97 15.30 -40.09
C ASN A 160 -23.09 15.18 -39.04
N LEU A 161 -24.10 16.06 -39.09
CA LEU A 161 -25.18 16.11 -38.11
C LEU A 161 -25.99 14.81 -38.07
N ASN A 162 -26.23 14.15 -39.20
CA ASN A 162 -27.05 12.93 -39.23
C ASN A 162 -26.50 11.85 -38.28
N LEU A 163 -25.19 11.60 -38.34
CA LEU A 163 -24.52 10.65 -37.46
C LEU A 163 -24.54 11.06 -35.98
N GLN A 164 -24.47 12.36 -35.69
CA GLN A 164 -24.52 12.88 -34.33
C GLN A 164 -25.93 12.73 -33.72
N VAL A 165 -26.96 13.00 -34.52
CA VAL A 165 -28.36 12.85 -34.13
C VAL A 165 -28.70 11.38 -33.90
N GLU A 166 -28.31 10.47 -34.80
CA GLU A 166 -28.49 9.02 -34.62
C GLU A 166 -27.85 8.52 -33.31
N PHE A 167 -26.61 8.91 -33.04
CA PHE A 167 -25.93 8.54 -31.80
C PHE A 167 -26.65 9.07 -30.55
N LEU A 168 -27.21 10.29 -30.62
CA LEU A 168 -27.97 10.87 -29.52
C LEU A 168 -29.30 10.15 -29.29
N LEU A 169 -30.02 9.83 -30.36
CA LEU A 169 -31.27 9.06 -30.30
C LEU A 169 -31.03 7.68 -29.66
N GLN A 170 -29.96 7.00 -30.06
CA GLN A 170 -29.56 5.72 -29.46
C GLN A 170 -29.31 5.87 -27.95
N LYS A 171 -28.64 6.93 -27.51
CA LYS A 171 -28.44 7.21 -26.08
C LYS A 171 -29.74 7.49 -25.33
N ILE A 172 -30.67 8.22 -25.93
CA ILE A 172 -31.97 8.51 -25.30
C ILE A 172 -32.75 7.19 -25.12
N GLN A 173 -32.79 6.34 -26.15
CA GLN A 173 -33.44 5.04 -26.08
C GLN A 173 -32.81 4.08 -25.06
N GLN A 174 -31.49 4.14 -24.87
CA GLN A 174 -30.79 3.32 -23.86
C GLN A 174 -31.00 3.80 -22.42
N ASN A 175 -31.37 5.07 -22.23
CA ASN A 175 -31.59 5.69 -20.92
C ASN A 175 -33.08 5.80 -20.56
N ALA A 176 -33.97 5.45 -21.49
CA ALA A 176 -35.42 5.37 -21.28
C ALA A 176 -35.79 4.00 -20.71
#